data_AF-A0AAV0NK84-F1
#
_entry.id   AF-A0AAV0NK84-F1
#
_cell.length_a   1.000
_cell.length_b   1.000
_cell.length_c   1.000
_cell.angle_alpha   90.00
_cell.angle_beta   90.00
_cell.angle_gamma   90.00
#
_symmetry.space_group_name_H-M   'P 1'
#
loop_
_entity.id
_entity.type
_entity.pdbx_description
1 polymer ?
#
loop_
_entity_poly.entity_id
_entity_poly.type
_entity_poly.pdbx_seq_one_letter_code
_entity_poly.pdbx_strand_id
1 'polypeptide(L)'
;PHAIDVGGSTPFLWVFEQRDKLLEFCERVSWFRMHISFIQPSGVAQDLSHGLCRDIDFSTQQFASRIDKIRIDVDRQPPIWKQRLADMRLEAEIPGYSCPPL
;
A
#
# COMPACT_ATOMS: atom_id res chain seq x y z
N PRO A 1 4.37 0.22 8.30
CA PRO A 1 4.98 0.15 9.65
C PRO A 1 6.25 1.00 9.75
N HIS A 2 7.22 0.78 8.86
CA HIS A 2 8.49 1.49 8.89
C HIS A 2 8.36 3.04 8.92
N ALA A 3 7.41 3.60 8.17
CA ALA A 3 7.23 5.05 8.14
C ALA A 3 6.77 5.65 9.49
N ILE A 4 5.94 4.94 10.26
CA ILE A 4 5.50 5.43 11.57
C ILE A 4 6.63 5.34 12.61
N ASP A 5 7.49 4.32 12.50
CA ASP A 5 8.63 4.09 13.40
C ASP A 5 9.69 5.20 13.27
N VAL A 6 9.80 5.81 12.08
CA VAL A 6 10.72 6.92 11.80
C VAL A 6 10.08 8.29 12.10
N GLY A 7 8.77 8.34 12.39
CA GLY A 7 8.01 9.55 12.76
C GLY A 7 7.21 10.20 11.62
N GLY A 8 7.01 9.48 10.52
CA GLY A 8 6.31 9.94 9.31
C GLY A 8 4.81 9.66 9.37
N SER A 9 4.11 10.29 10.31
CA SER A 9 2.67 10.08 10.53
C SER A 9 1.80 10.53 9.36
N THR A 10 2.16 11.61 8.67
CA THR A 10 1.39 12.18 7.55
C THR A 10 1.38 11.28 6.30
N PRO A 11 2.53 10.81 5.76
CA PRO A 11 2.51 9.89 4.63
C PRO A 11 1.87 8.54 5.00
N PHE A 12 1.97 8.13 6.28
CA PHE A 12 1.27 6.96 6.78
C PHE A 12 -0.25 7.11 6.65
N LEU A 13 -0.82 8.24 7.09
CA LEU A 13 -2.27 8.47 7.00
C LEU A 13 -2.78 8.49 5.55
N TRP A 14 -2.03 9.07 4.60
CA TRP A 14 -2.43 9.07 3.18
C TRP A 14 -2.40 7.68 2.54
N VAL A 15 -1.45 6.83 2.93
CA VAL A 15 -1.44 5.43 2.53
C VAL A 15 -2.65 4.69 3.13
N PHE A 16 -3.01 4.99 4.38
CA PHE A 16 -4.21 4.42 5.01
C PHE A 16 -5.50 4.81 4.30
N GLU A 17 -5.62 6.05 3.81
CA GLU A 17 -6.76 6.45 2.97
C GLU A 17 -6.86 5.59 1.70
N GLN A 18 -5.74 5.31 1.02
CA GLN A 18 -5.78 4.44 -0.16
C GLN A 18 -6.05 2.98 0.20
N ARG A 19 -5.56 2.54 1.37
CA ARG A 19 -5.85 1.20 1.89
C ARG A 19 -7.34 1.05 2.23
N ASP A 20 -8.01 2.06 2.76
CA ASP A 20 -9.44 1.95 3.09
C ASP A 20 -10.31 1.76 1.85
N LYS A 21 -9.97 2.39 0.72
CA LYS A 21 -10.62 2.12 -0.57
C LYS A 21 -10.44 0.68 -1.04
N LEU A 22 -9.27 0.09 -0.79
CA LEU A 22 -9.05 -1.32 -1.08
C LEU A 22 -9.93 -2.21 -0.19
N LEU A 23 -10.06 -1.87 1.10
CA LEU A 23 -10.93 -2.59 2.03
C LEU A 23 -12.41 -2.48 1.64
N GLU A 24 -12.85 -1.38 1.02
CA GLU A 24 -14.20 -1.25 0.46
C GLU A 24 -14.46 -2.30 -0.63
N PHE A 25 -13.49 -2.55 -1.52
CA PHE A 25 -13.61 -3.62 -2.52
C PHE A 25 -13.66 -5.01 -1.87
N CYS A 26 -12.84 -5.24 -0.85
CA CYS A 26 -12.85 -6.49 -0.09
C CYS A 26 -14.19 -6.73 0.62
N GLU A 27 -14.79 -5.68 1.16
CA GLU A 27 -16.10 -5.70 1.79
C GLU A 27 -17.21 -6.01 0.79
N ARG A 28 -17.18 -5.42 -0.41
CA ARG A 28 -18.11 -5.75 -1.50
C ARG A 28 -17.99 -7.20 -1.98
N VAL A 29 -16.80 -7.79 -1.91
CA VAL A 29 -16.49 -9.14 -2.42
C VAL A 29 -16.68 -10.23 -1.37
N SER A 30 -16.58 -9.92 -0.08
CA SER A 30 -16.56 -10.95 0.96
C SER A 30 -17.29 -10.58 2.24
N TRP A 31 -17.90 -9.39 2.29
CA TRP A 31 -18.56 -8.82 3.48
C TRP A 31 -17.62 -8.60 4.67
N PHE A 32 -16.32 -8.83 4.50
CA PHE A 32 -15.28 -8.62 5.51
C PHE A 32 -14.19 -7.69 4.97
N ARG A 33 -13.63 -6.87 5.87
CA ARG A 33 -12.59 -5.89 5.49
C ARG A 33 -11.20 -6.53 5.46
N MET A 34 -10.81 -7.29 6.48
CA MET A 34 -9.42 -7.80 6.61
C MET A 34 -9.29 -9.33 6.53
N HIS A 35 -10.28 -10.08 7.02
CA HIS A 35 -10.27 -11.55 6.99
C HIS A 35 -11.20 -12.05 5.89
N ILE A 36 -10.76 -11.88 4.66
CA ILE A 36 -11.53 -12.19 3.45
C ILE A 36 -11.54 -13.69 3.24
N SER A 37 -12.71 -14.33 3.36
CA SER A 37 -12.93 -15.74 3.01
C SER A 37 -13.39 -15.90 1.56
N PHE A 38 -12.75 -15.20 0.62
CA PHE A 38 -13.09 -15.27 -0.81
C PHE A 38 -12.44 -16.46 -1.52
N ILE A 39 -11.18 -16.76 -1.18
CA ILE A 39 -10.41 -17.85 -1.77
C ILE A 39 -10.63 -19.10 -0.91
N GLN A 40 -11.13 -20.16 -1.53
CA GLN A 40 -11.40 -21.44 -0.88
C GLN A 40 -10.66 -22.55 -1.65
N PRO A 41 -10.36 -23.70 -1.04
CA PRO A 41 -9.62 -24.78 -1.72
C PRO A 41 -10.28 -25.26 -3.02
N SER A 42 -11.61 -25.15 -3.10
CA SER A 42 -12.41 -25.53 -4.28
C SER A 42 -12.56 -24.40 -5.32
N GLY A 43 -11.93 -23.24 -5.11
CA GLY A 43 -12.03 -22.09 -6.00
C GLY A 43 -12.42 -20.81 -5.26
N VAL A 44 -13.51 -20.20 -5.68
CA VAL A 44 -13.94 -18.88 -5.20
C VAL A 44 -15.29 -19.01 -4.50
N ALA A 45 -15.47 -18.30 -3.38
CA ALA A 45 -16.69 -18.37 -2.56
C ALA A 45 -17.93 -17.77 -3.25
N GLN A 46 -17.77 -16.69 -4.02
CA GLN A 46 -18.86 -16.06 -4.77
C GLN A 46 -18.35 -15.31 -6.01
N ASP A 47 -19.24 -15.09 -6.99
CA ASP A 47 -18.92 -14.25 -8.14
C ASP A 47 -18.75 -12.77 -7.75
N LEU A 48 -18.03 -12.02 -8.61
CA LEU A 48 -17.80 -10.59 -8.40
C LEU A 48 -19.10 -9.80 -8.55
N SER A 49 -19.28 -8.78 -7.71
CA SER A 49 -20.44 -7.88 -7.80
C SER A 49 -20.42 -7.06 -9.09
N HIS A 50 -21.62 -6.80 -9.64
CA HIS A 50 -21.75 -6.11 -10.92
C HIS A 50 -21.17 -4.68 -10.83
N GLY A 51 -20.31 -4.31 -11.77
CA GLY A 51 -19.64 -3.01 -11.80
C GLY A 51 -18.34 -2.91 -11.01
N LEU A 52 -18.01 -3.90 -10.17
CA LEU A 52 -16.79 -3.88 -9.34
C LEU A 52 -15.51 -3.76 -10.18
N CYS A 53 -15.41 -4.50 -11.29
CA CYS A 53 -14.23 -4.43 -12.17
C CYS A 53 -14.00 -3.03 -12.73
N ARG A 54 -15.07 -2.29 -13.04
CA ARG A 54 -14.98 -0.91 -13.54
C ARG A 54 -14.51 0.04 -12.44
N ASP A 55 -14.99 -0.13 -11.22
CA ASP A 55 -14.59 0.67 -10.07
C ASP A 55 -13.11 0.43 -9.71
N ILE A 56 -12.64 -0.82 -9.80
CA ILE A 56 -11.23 -1.19 -9.60
C ILE A 56 -10.35 -0.55 -10.67
N ASP A 57 -10.76 -0.60 -11.94
CA ASP A 57 -10.02 0.02 -13.05
C ASP A 57 -9.87 1.54 -12.84
N PHE A 58 -10.97 2.22 -12.52
CA PHE A 58 -10.95 3.65 -12.22
C PHE A 58 -10.05 3.99 -11.01
N SER A 59 -10.13 3.20 -9.94
CA SER A 59 -9.29 3.39 -8.75
C SER A 59 -7.81 3.18 -9.07
N THR A 60 -7.48 2.18 -9.90
CA THR A 60 -6.11 1.85 -10.32
C THR A 60 -5.49 2.99 -11.14
N GLN A 61 -6.27 3.60 -12.05
CA GLN A 61 -5.80 4.76 -12.83
C GLN A 61 -5.47 5.96 -11.94
N GLN A 62 -6.22 6.17 -10.86
CA GLN A 62 -5.92 7.25 -9.90
C GLN A 62 -4.75 6.91 -8.96
N PHE A 63 -4.50 5.63 -8.70
CA PHE A 63 -3.55 5.16 -7.70
C PHE A 63 -2.12 5.66 -7.98
N ALA A 64 -1.67 5.58 -9.24
CA ALA A 64 -0.34 6.04 -9.64
C ALA A 64 -0.08 7.50 -9.23
N SER A 65 -1.01 8.41 -9.57
CA SER A 65 -0.91 9.83 -9.22
C SER A 65 -0.88 10.10 -7.71
N ARG A 66 -1.50 9.22 -6.90
CA ARG A 66 -1.54 9.36 -5.44
C ARG A 66 -0.26 8.86 -4.80
N ILE A 67 0.32 7.78 -5.33
CA ILE A 67 1.64 7.31 -4.91
C ILE A 67 2.71 8.36 -5.22
N ASP A 68 2.66 9.00 -6.38
CA ASP A 68 3.62 10.06 -6.73
C ASP A 68 3.56 11.24 -5.77
N LYS A 69 2.35 11.65 -5.33
CA LYS A 69 2.18 12.69 -4.31
C LYS A 69 2.82 12.28 -2.98
N ILE A 70 2.54 11.06 -2.52
CA ILE A 70 3.12 10.52 -1.29
C ILE A 70 4.65 10.48 -1.40
N ARG A 71 5.19 10.06 -2.55
CA ARG A 71 6.64 10.04 -2.83
C ARG A 71 7.24 11.44 -2.72
N ILE A 72 6.66 12.42 -3.41
CA ILE A 72 7.12 13.81 -3.39
C ILE A 72 7.15 14.36 -1.96
N ASP A 73 6.11 14.08 -1.18
CA ASP A 73 6.02 14.60 0.19
C ASP A 73 6.95 13.89 1.17
N VAL A 74 7.26 12.60 0.94
CA VAL A 74 8.33 11.88 1.65
C VAL A 74 9.70 12.43 1.27
N ASP A 75 9.94 12.69 -0.02
CA ASP A 75 11.21 13.23 -0.53
C ASP A 75 11.49 14.66 -0.06
N ARG A 76 10.42 15.43 0.20
CA ARG A 76 10.43 16.79 0.75
C ARG A 76 10.54 16.86 2.28
N GLN A 77 10.48 15.73 3.00
CA GLN A 77 10.64 15.70 4.47
C GLN A 77 11.99 16.26 4.92
N PRO A 78 12.09 16.77 6.17
CA PRO A 78 13.33 17.31 6.71
C PRO A 78 14.50 16.30 6.68
N PRO A 79 15.76 16.78 6.61
CA PRO A 79 16.96 15.95 6.44
C PRO A 79 17.09 14.78 7.42
N ILE A 80 16.49 14.91 8.61
CA ILE A 80 16.42 13.89 9.65
C ILE A 80 15.86 12.56 9.14
N TRP A 81 14.88 12.60 8.23
CA TRP A 81 14.32 11.38 7.62
C TRP A 81 15.38 10.63 6.81
N LYS A 82 16.11 11.35 5.96
CA LYS A 82 17.16 10.78 5.09
C LYS A 82 18.35 10.30 5.93
N GLN A 83 18.70 11.03 6.98
CA GLN A 83 19.76 10.64 7.92
C GLN A 83 19.41 9.34 8.66
N ARG A 84 18.18 9.19 9.17
CA ARG A 84 17.73 7.95 9.85
C ARG A 84 17.69 6.72 8.95
N LEU A 85 17.54 6.91 7.64
CA LEU A 85 17.52 5.83 6.65
C LEU A 85 18.89 5.55 6.04
N ALA A 86 19.83 6.50 6.10
CA ALA A 86 21.14 6.38 5.47
C ALA A 86 21.95 5.21 6.04
N ASP A 87 21.90 5.01 7.36
CA ASP A 87 22.70 3.99 8.04
C ASP A 87 22.20 2.56 7.74
N MET A 88 20.89 2.38 7.50
CA MET A 88 20.31 1.08 7.11
C MET A 88 20.66 0.66 5.67
N ARG A 89 21.07 1.61 4.81
CA ARG A 89 21.35 1.32 3.40
C ARG A 89 22.63 0.52 3.19
N LEU A 90 23.56 0.55 4.14
CA LEU A 90 24.84 -0.15 4.04
C LEU A 90 24.73 -1.67 4.23
N GLU A 91 23.65 -2.17 4.85
CA GLU A 91 23.45 -3.62 5.06
C GLU A 91 22.58 -4.30 3.98
N ALA A 92 22.06 -3.54 3.00
CA ALA A 92 21.24 -4.11 1.93
C ALA A 92 22.04 -4.81 0.81
N GLU A 93 23.38 -4.76 0.83
CA GLU A 93 24.26 -5.53 -0.06
C GLU A 93 24.56 -6.95 0.48
N ILE A 94 23.74 -7.50 1.38
CA ILE A 94 23.82 -8.90 1.77
C ILE A 94 23.28 -9.76 0.61
N PRO A 95 24.08 -10.68 0.03
CA PRO A 95 23.65 -11.51 -1.09
C PRO A 95 22.49 -12.41 -0.66
N GLY A 96 21.29 -12.13 -1.15
CA GLY A 96 20.07 -12.91 -0.87
C GLY A 96 18.81 -12.09 -0.62
N TYR A 97 18.92 -10.81 -0.28
CA TYR A 97 17.77 -9.91 -0.14
C TYR A 97 17.67 -8.96 -1.34
N SER A 98 16.81 -9.29 -2.30
CA SER A 98 16.45 -8.35 -3.36
C SER A 98 15.44 -7.33 -2.82
N CYS A 99 15.93 -6.32 -2.10
CA CYS A 99 15.13 -5.11 -1.94
C CYS A 99 15.11 -4.38 -3.30
N PRO A 100 13.95 -4.23 -3.96
CA PRO A 100 13.90 -3.46 -5.20
C PRO A 100 14.27 -1.99 -4.88
N PRO A 101 15.11 -1.36 -5.72
CA PRO A 101 15.47 0.04 -5.53
C PRO A 101 14.23 0.94 -5.72
N LEU A 102 14.12 1.96 -4.87
CA LEU A 102 13.08 3.02 -4.90
C LEU A 102 13.14 3.89 -6.16
#